data_AF-A0A0C1R1X4-F1
#
_entry.id   AF-A0A0C1R1X4-F1
#
_cell.length_a   1.000
_cell.length_b   1.000
_cell.length_c   1.000
_cell.angle_alpha   90.00
_cell.angle_beta   90.00
_cell.angle_gamma   90.00
#
_symmetry.space_group_name_H-M   'P 1'
#
loop_
_entity.id
_entity.type
_entity.pdbx_description
1 polymer ?
#
loop_
_entity_poly.entity_id
_entity_poly.type
_entity_poly.pdbx_seq_one_letter_code
_entity_poly.pdbx_strand_id
1 'polypeptide(L)' 'MSQWLGIVVSFLLLGCTPIIATEPTHVVQAPAKEVRGQNLPISAYATIAGQRFELEVAKTPQQQQTGLMYRTSLADNRGM' A
#
# COMPACT_ATOMS: atom_id res chain seq x y z
N MET A 1 2.58 47.45 -5.81
CA MET A 1 1.92 46.19 -5.35
C MET A 1 2.82 44.95 -5.32
N SER A 2 4.01 44.93 -5.94
CA SER A 2 4.85 43.71 -6.02
C SER A 2 5.61 43.35 -4.73
N GLN A 3 5.93 44.33 -3.86
CA GLN A 3 6.67 44.08 -2.60
C GLN A 3 5.85 43.37 -1.51
N TRP A 4 4.53 43.53 -1.49
CA TRP A 4 3.66 42.87 -0.52
C TRP A 4 3.46 41.37 -0.83
N LEU A 5 3.59 40.97 -2.10
CA LEU A 5 3.45 39.58 -2.52
C LEU A 5 4.60 38.70 -1.98
N GLY A 6 5.82 39.25 -1.94
CA GLY A 6 7.02 38.52 -1.47
C GLY A 6 7.04 38.25 0.03
N ILE A 7 6.44 39.14 0.83
CA ILE A 7 6.39 39.01 2.29
C ILE A 7 5.45 37.86 2.70
N VAL A 8 4.30 37.73 2.03
CA VAL A 8 3.33 36.66 2.30
C VAL A 8 3.88 35.28 1.93
N VAL A 9 4.61 35.17 0.81
CA VAL A 9 5.25 33.90 0.39
C VAL A 9 6.36 33.46 1.36
N SER A 10 7.10 34.41 1.94
CA SER A 10 8.16 34.10 2.91
C SER A 10 7.61 33.58 4.25
N PHE A 11 6.46 34.09 4.71
CA PHE A 11 5.82 33.59 5.93
C PHE A 11 5.20 32.19 5.76
N LEU A 12 4.81 31.81 4.53
CA LEU A 12 4.21 30.51 4.24
C LEU A 12 5.20 29.34 4.30
N LEU A 13 6.51 29.61 4.19
CA LEU A 13 7.57 28.59 4.08
C LEU A 13 8.24 28.22 5.42
N LEU A 14 7.89 28.88 6.54
CA LEU A 14 8.47 28.64 7.87
C LEU A 14 7.75 27.56 8.71
N GLY A 15 6.74 26.88 8.15
CA GLY A 15 5.83 26.00 8.91
C GLY A 15 6.17 24.51 9.00
N CYS A 16 7.31 24.04 8.48
CA CYS A 16 7.65 22.60 8.49
C CYS A 16 8.84 22.30 9.41
N THR A 17 8.58 22.10 10.71
CA THR A 17 9.51 21.39 11.59
C THR A 17 9.09 19.93 11.71
N PRO A 18 9.96 18.95 11.41
CA PRO A 18 9.65 17.55 11.65
C PRO A 18 9.68 17.26 13.15
N ILE A 19 8.59 16.68 13.68
CA ILE A 19 8.53 16.12 15.02
C ILE A 19 9.39 14.84 15.02
N ILE A 20 10.52 14.87 15.72
CA ILE A 20 11.37 13.70 15.91
C ILE A 20 10.75 12.84 17.02
N ALA A 21 10.26 11.66 16.66
CA ALA A 21 9.84 10.64 17.62
C ALA A 21 11.07 9.88 18.14
N THR A 22 11.28 9.90 19.45
CA THR A 22 12.26 9.06 20.17
C THR A 22 11.72 7.65 20.37
N GLU A 23 12.49 6.63 19.99
CA GLU A 23 12.37 5.23 20.44
C GLU A 23 13.81 4.65 20.57
N PRO A 24 14.12 3.58 21.35
CA PRO A 24 13.23 2.46 21.72
C PRO A 24 13.44 1.81 23.13
N THR A 25 12.46 1.04 23.60
CA THR A 25 12.68 -0.08 24.55
C THR A 25 12.34 -1.38 23.81
N HIS A 26 13.36 -2.21 23.57
CA HIS A 26 13.28 -3.38 22.71
C HIS A 26 13.00 -4.64 23.55
N VAL A 27 11.76 -5.14 23.50
CA VAL A 27 11.38 -6.45 24.06
C VAL A 27 11.57 -7.49 22.96
N VAL A 28 12.48 -8.44 23.14
CA VAL A 28 12.75 -9.50 22.16
C VAL A 28 11.62 -10.53 22.23
N GLN A 29 10.60 -10.35 21.40
CA GLN A 29 9.63 -11.38 21.04
C GLN A 29 10.11 -12.07 19.77
N ALA A 30 10.10 -13.42 19.77
CA ALA A 30 10.39 -14.22 18.58
C ALA A 30 9.52 -13.72 17.41
N PRO A 31 10.06 -13.54 16.20
CA PRO A 31 9.32 -12.91 15.12
C PRO A 31 8.11 -13.79 14.77
N ALA A 32 6.92 -13.30 15.09
CA ALA A 32 5.71 -13.80 14.46
C ALA A 32 5.94 -13.71 12.95
N LYS A 33 5.70 -14.81 12.23
CA LYS A 33 5.83 -14.85 10.77
C LYS A 33 4.97 -13.73 10.20
N GLU A 34 5.58 -12.62 9.81
CA GLU A 34 4.87 -11.47 9.27
C GLU A 34 4.11 -11.92 8.03
N VAL A 35 2.78 -11.96 8.13
CA VAL A 35 1.92 -12.19 6.97
C VAL A 35 1.90 -10.88 6.19
N ARG A 36 2.93 -10.66 5.36
CA ARG A 36 3.09 -9.42 4.58
C ARG A 36 2.14 -9.35 3.38
N GLY A 37 1.72 -10.50 2.85
CA GLY A 37 0.83 -10.59 1.68
C GLY A 37 -0.64 -10.67 2.05
N GLN A 38 -1.50 -10.26 1.11
CA GLN A 38 -2.95 -10.44 1.24
C GLN A 38 -3.42 -11.76 0.62
N ASN A 39 -4.55 -12.27 1.12
CA ASN A 39 -5.28 -13.40 0.53
C ASN A 39 -6.76 -13.03 0.47
N LEU A 40 -7.26 -12.70 -0.72
CA LEU A 40 -8.66 -12.34 -0.93
C LEU A 40 -9.45 -13.58 -1.41
N PRO A 41 -10.77 -13.65 -1.15
CA PRO A 41 -11.60 -14.69 -1.75
C PRO A 41 -11.72 -14.48 -3.26
N ILE A 42 -11.94 -15.58 -4.00
CA ILE A 42 -12.33 -15.51 -5.40
C ILE A 42 -13.73 -14.91 -5.50
N SER A 43 -13.85 -13.84 -6.27
CA SER A 43 -15.10 -13.11 -6.43
C SER A 43 -15.42 -12.73 -7.88
N ALA A 44 -14.53 -13.00 -8.82
CA ALA A 44 -14.77 -12.80 -10.24
C ALA A 44 -14.18 -13.93 -11.08
N TYR A 45 -14.65 -14.02 -12.32
CA TYR A 45 -14.17 -14.97 -13.30
C TYR A 45 -13.97 -14.28 -14.64
N ALA A 46 -12.91 -14.66 -15.35
CA ALA A 46 -12.66 -14.23 -16.72
C ALA A 46 -12.51 -15.45 -17.62
N THR A 47 -12.96 -15.35 -18.87
CA THR A 47 -12.73 -16.38 -19.88
C THR A 47 -11.86 -15.80 -20.98
N ILE A 48 -10.67 -16.37 -21.18
CA ILE A 48 -9.69 -15.93 -22.18
C ILE A 48 -9.31 -17.15 -23.01
N ALA A 49 -9.47 -17.08 -24.34
CA ALA A 49 -9.22 -18.19 -25.25
C ALA A 49 -9.92 -19.52 -24.85
N GLY A 50 -11.10 -19.43 -24.24
CA GLY A 50 -11.86 -20.60 -23.76
C GLY A 50 -11.43 -21.14 -22.40
N GLN A 51 -10.35 -20.62 -21.79
CA GLN A 51 -9.93 -20.98 -20.44
C GLN A 51 -10.56 -20.04 -19.40
N ARG A 52 -11.09 -20.61 -18.31
CA ARG A 52 -11.62 -19.87 -17.17
C ARG A 52 -10.53 -19.56 -16.16
N PHE A 53 -10.48 -18.31 -15.72
CA PHE A 53 -9.61 -17.82 -14.65
C PHE A 53 -10.45 -17.41 -13.44
N GLU A 54 -9.93 -17.72 -12.26
CA GLU A 54 -10.47 -17.32 -10.96
C GLU A 54 -9.75 -16.08 -10.45
N LEU A 55 -10.50 -15.02 -10.17
CA LEU A 55 -9.93 -13.72 -9.83
C LEU A 55 -10.27 -13.30 -8.40
N GLU A 56 -9.23 -12.96 -7.66
CA GLU A 56 -9.30 -12.16 -6.44
C GLU A 56 -9.61 -10.71 -6.83
N VAL A 57 -10.57 -10.03 -6.19
CA VAL A 57 -10.89 -8.64 -6.55
C VAL A 57 -10.62 -7.72 -5.36
N ALA A 58 -9.66 -6.81 -5.54
CA ALA A 58 -9.38 -5.76 -4.56
C ALA A 58 -10.58 -4.81 -4.44
N LYS A 59 -11.07 -4.62 -3.22
CA LYS A 59 -12.22 -3.73 -2.91
C LYS A 59 -11.78 -2.40 -2.32
N THR A 60 -10.57 -2.31 -1.78
CA THR A 60 -10.03 -1.08 -1.18
C THR A 60 -8.74 -0.63 -1.89
N PRO A 61 -8.41 0.68 -1.85
CA PRO A 61 -7.15 1.17 -2.38
C PRO A 61 -5.91 0.48 -1.78
N GLN A 62 -5.95 0.16 -0.48
CA GLN A 62 -4.87 -0.55 0.20
C GLN A 62 -4.71 -1.98 -0.33
N GLN A 63 -5.82 -2.67 -0.64
CA GLN A 63 -5.78 -4.01 -1.24
C GLN A 63 -5.23 -3.97 -2.66
N GLN A 64 -5.61 -2.96 -3.44
CA GLN A 64 -5.10 -2.78 -4.80
C GLN A 64 -3.60 -2.46 -4.79
N GLN A 65 -3.18 -1.57 -3.89
CA GLN A 65 -1.78 -1.20 -3.72
C GLN A 65 -0.93 -2.36 -3.25
N THR A 66 -1.48 -3.26 -2.42
CA THR A 66 -0.81 -4.52 -2.03
C THR A 66 -0.74 -5.51 -3.19
N GLY A 67 -1.84 -5.63 -3.96
CA GLY A 67 -1.91 -6.51 -5.12
C GLY A 67 -1.54 -7.95 -4.79
N LEU A 68 -0.72 -8.56 -5.66
CA LEU A 68 -0.14 -9.90 -5.46
C LEU A 68 1.25 -9.86 -4.81
N MET A 69 1.65 -8.73 -4.20
CA MET A 69 2.94 -8.66 -3.52
C MET A 69 3.05 -9.73 -2.44
N TYR A 70 4.26 -10.26 -2.26
CA TYR A 70 4.59 -11.34 -1.33
C TYR A 70 4.01 -12.72 -1.68
N ARG A 71 3.28 -12.89 -2.79
CA ARG A 71 2.98 -14.23 -3.34
C ARG A 71 4.27 -14.85 -3.89
N THR A 72 4.63 -16.04 -3.40
CA THR A 72 5.75 -16.81 -3.95
C THR A 72 5.36 -17.61 -5.19
N SER A 73 4.07 -17.87 -5.38
CA SER A 73 3.52 -18.58 -6.52
C SER A 73 2.03 -18.26 -6.69
N LEU A 74 1.51 -18.48 -7.89
CA LEU A 74 0.10 -18.39 -8.24
C LEU A 74 -0.23 -19.56 -9.19
N ALA A 75 -1.40 -20.17 -9.05
CA ALA A 75 -1.81 -21.22 -9.99
C ALA A 75 -2.09 -20.62 -11.39
N ASP A 76 -1.89 -21.40 -12.44
CA ASP A 76 -1.98 -20.93 -13.82
C ASP A 76 -3.36 -20.34 -14.20
N ASN A 77 -4.41 -20.77 -13.52
CA ASN A 77 -5.79 -20.31 -13.73
C ASN A 77 -6.24 -19.27 -12.69
N ARG A 78 -5.30 -18.60 -12.01
CA ARG A 78 -5.59 -17.64 -10.94
C ARG A 78 -5.02 -16.27 -11.26
N GLY A 79 -5.69 -15.23 -10.77
CA GLY A 79 -5.28 -13.85 -10.95
C GLY A 79 -5.90 -12.92 -9.92
N MET A 80 -5.55 -11.64 -10.06
CA MET A 80 -6.19 -10.51 -9.39
C MET A 80 -6.45 -9.42 -10.43
#